data_AF-A0A381Z7B2-F1
#
_entry.id   AF-A0A381Z7B2-F1
#
_cell.length_a   1.000
_cell.length_b   1.000
_cell.length_c   1.000
_cell.angle_alpha   90.00
_cell.angle_beta   90.00
_cell.angle_gamma   90.00
#
_symmetry.space_group_name_H-M   'P 1'
#
loop_
_entity.id
_entity.type
_entity.pdbx_description
1 polymer ?
#
loop_
_entity_poly.entity_id
_entity_poly.type
_entity_poly.pdbx_seq_one_letter_code
_entity_poly.pdbx_strand_id
1 'polypeptide(L)'
;MKKYLFTFLFLANFVFGESYSDRLLVYVDNSVTGFAIDANTGRTSLEELNQEMDNIEATAIYQWLPNARPTDRDHDIYLNRYYVIQLSSSRVDIDDLVEEVGSLESILTSETMPIFRPTYIPNDPYWNQQW
;
A
#
# COMPACT_ATOMS: atom_id res chain seq x y z
N MET A 1 19.77 -50.21 16.87
CA MET A 1 19.29 -49.38 15.74
C MET A 1 18.72 -48.10 16.32
N LYS A 2 19.29 -46.97 15.91
CA LYS A 2 19.16 -45.67 16.58
C LYS A 2 17.74 -45.11 16.45
N LYS A 3 17.05 -44.97 17.58
CA LYS A 3 15.81 -44.17 17.71
C LYS A 3 16.20 -42.70 17.75
N TYR A 4 16.39 -42.08 16.58
CA TYR A 4 16.41 -40.62 16.48
C TYR A 4 14.97 -40.17 16.23
N LEU A 5 14.24 -40.09 17.33
CA LEU A 5 12.90 -39.54 17.37
C LEU A 5 13.01 -38.11 17.90
N PHE A 6 12.45 -37.17 17.13
CA PHE A 6 12.16 -35.78 17.47
C PHE A 6 13.35 -34.91 17.87
N THR A 7 13.76 -33.97 17.00
CA THR A 7 13.62 -32.52 17.23
C THR A 7 14.08 -31.81 15.95
N PHE A 8 13.16 -31.50 15.05
CA PHE A 8 13.37 -30.43 14.06
C PHE A 8 12.32 -29.36 14.36
N LEU A 9 12.59 -28.60 15.42
CA LEU A 9 11.81 -27.41 15.73
C LEU A 9 12.23 -26.37 14.69
N PHE A 10 11.43 -26.24 13.64
CA PHE A 10 11.59 -25.17 12.66
C PHE A 10 11.25 -23.85 13.36
N LEU A 11 12.26 -23.16 13.89
CA LEU A 11 12.15 -21.76 14.28
C LEU A 11 11.97 -20.94 13.00
N ALA A 12 10.74 -20.93 12.47
CA ALA A 12 10.34 -19.95 11.48
C ALA A 12 10.25 -18.60 12.19
N ASN A 13 11.36 -17.87 12.22
CA ASN A 13 11.32 -16.44 12.46
C ASN A 13 10.73 -15.81 11.21
N PHE A 14 9.40 -15.69 11.15
CA PHE A 14 8.78 -14.82 10.17
C PHE A 14 9.16 -13.39 10.57
N VAL A 15 10.09 -12.80 9.83
CA VAL A 15 10.36 -11.36 9.88
C VAL A 15 9.24 -10.71 9.06
N PHE A 16 8.12 -10.42 9.70
CA PHE A 16 7.10 -9.58 9.09
C PHE A 16 7.57 -8.13 9.17
N GLY A 17 7.55 -7.43 8.03
CA GLY A 17 7.73 -5.99 8.01
C GLY A 17 6.60 -5.32 8.78
N GLU A 18 6.89 -4.22 9.47
CA GLU A 18 5.83 -3.40 10.05
C GLU A 18 5.03 -2.74 8.92
N SER A 19 3.71 -2.79 9.01
CA SER A 19 2.80 -2.08 8.11
C SER A 19 1.94 -1.09 8.89
N TYR A 20 1.43 -0.09 8.20
CA TYR A 20 0.40 0.77 8.74
C TYR A 20 -0.93 0.01 8.82
N SER A 21 -1.67 0.21 9.91
CA SER A 21 -3.00 -0.36 10.13
C SER A 21 -4.14 0.63 9.89
N ASP A 22 -3.82 1.87 9.50
CA ASP A 22 -4.78 2.96 9.31
C ASP A 22 -4.90 3.40 7.83
N ARG A 23 -4.25 2.69 6.91
CA ARG A 23 -4.24 3.05 5.48
C ARG A 23 -3.90 1.86 4.59
N LEU A 24 -4.40 1.91 3.37
CA LEU A 24 -4.18 0.92 2.33
C LEU A 24 -3.48 1.57 1.14
N LEU A 25 -2.63 0.82 0.45
CA LEU A 25 -2.06 1.23 -0.84
C LEU A 25 -2.79 0.50 -1.95
N VAL A 26 -3.35 1.25 -2.90
CA VAL A 26 -4.12 0.70 -4.02
C VAL A 26 -3.53 1.15 -5.35
N TYR A 27 -3.60 0.26 -6.34
CA TYR A 27 -3.28 0.58 -7.73
C TYR A 27 -4.57 0.59 -8.54
N VAL A 28 -4.90 1.73 -9.13
CA VAL A 28 -6.06 1.84 -10.04
C VAL A 28 -5.70 1.19 -11.37
N ASP A 29 -6.46 0.17 -11.78
CA ASP A 29 -6.17 -0.66 -12.94
C ASP A 29 -5.98 0.15 -14.22
N ASN A 30 -5.07 -0.30 -15.09
CA ASN A 30 -4.68 0.42 -16.29
C ASN A 30 -5.85 0.71 -17.25
N SER A 31 -6.87 -0.15 -17.27
CA SER A 31 -8.08 0.00 -18.08
C SER A 31 -8.95 1.18 -17.67
N VAL A 32 -8.84 1.65 -16.42
CA VAL A 32 -9.60 2.79 -15.93
C VAL A 32 -9.09 4.06 -16.62
N THR A 33 -9.94 4.67 -17.43
CA THR A 33 -9.66 5.95 -18.10
C THR A 33 -10.34 7.10 -17.36
N GLY A 34 -9.64 8.21 -17.18
CA GLY A 34 -10.22 9.43 -16.59
C GLY A 34 -10.40 9.37 -15.07
N PHE A 35 -9.62 8.52 -14.38
CA PHE A 35 -9.57 8.55 -12.92
C PHE A 35 -9.16 9.94 -12.42
N ALA A 36 -9.97 10.52 -11.55
CA ALA A 36 -9.73 11.80 -10.93
C ALA A 36 -10.22 11.80 -9.48
N ILE A 37 -9.58 12.62 -8.64
CA ILE A 37 -10.00 12.88 -7.26
C ILE A 37 -10.51 14.33 -7.22
N ASP A 38 -11.74 14.51 -6.76
CA ASP A 38 -12.32 15.81 -6.52
C ASP A 38 -11.69 16.44 -5.27
N ALA A 39 -11.02 17.57 -5.44
CA ALA A 39 -10.25 18.21 -4.38
C ALA A 39 -11.12 18.78 -3.24
N ASN A 40 -12.42 19.01 -3.45
CA ASN A 40 -13.30 19.59 -2.44
C ASN A 40 -13.94 18.52 -1.56
N THR A 41 -14.25 17.36 -2.16
CA THR A 41 -14.98 16.28 -1.51
C THR A 41 -14.08 15.11 -1.12
N GLY A 42 -12.89 15.00 -1.72
CA GLY A 42 -12.02 13.84 -1.56
C GLY A 42 -12.57 12.57 -2.21
N ARG A 43 -13.61 12.70 -3.05
CA ARG A 43 -14.24 11.58 -3.76
C ARG A 43 -13.58 11.36 -5.11
N THR A 44 -13.65 10.13 -5.60
CA THR A 44 -13.11 9.78 -6.91
C THR A 44 -14.17 9.86 -8.01
N SER A 45 -13.74 9.82 -9.26
CA SER A 45 -14.61 9.64 -10.41
C SER A 45 -15.23 8.23 -10.51
N LEU A 46 -14.89 7.31 -9.59
CA LEU A 46 -15.37 5.93 -9.55
C LEU A 46 -16.37 5.75 -8.41
N GLU A 47 -17.64 5.54 -8.76
CA GLU A 47 -18.70 5.40 -7.74
C GLU A 47 -18.56 4.13 -6.90
N GLU A 48 -18.13 3.01 -7.50
CA GLU A 48 -17.89 1.76 -6.76
C GLU A 48 -16.82 1.94 -5.67
N LEU A 49 -15.74 2.63 -5.99
CA LEU A 49 -14.66 2.89 -5.05
C LEU A 49 -15.11 3.87 -3.96
N ASN A 50 -15.90 4.87 -4.33
CA ASN A 50 -16.50 5.79 -3.36
C ASN A 50 -17.40 5.07 -2.36
N GLN A 51 -18.25 4.16 -2.84
CA GLN A 51 -19.10 3.36 -1.97
C GLN A 51 -18.27 2.45 -1.06
N GLU A 52 -17.23 1.82 -1.59
CA GLU A 52 -16.35 0.97 -0.78
C GLU A 52 -15.55 1.77 0.26
N MET A 53 -15.08 2.96 -0.10
CA MET A 53 -14.48 3.90 0.83
C MET A 53 -15.43 4.25 1.99
N ASP A 54 -16.72 4.41 1.74
CA ASP A 54 -17.69 4.65 2.81
C ASP A 54 -17.88 3.41 3.70
N ASN A 55 -17.94 2.22 3.10
CA ASN A 55 -18.10 0.94 3.83
C ASN A 55 -16.95 0.69 4.81
N ILE A 56 -15.71 0.98 4.38
CA ILE A 56 -14.51 0.78 5.19
C ILE A 56 -14.18 1.98 6.11
N GLU A 57 -15.06 2.99 6.15
CA GLU A 57 -14.87 4.21 6.94
C GLU A 57 -13.59 5.00 6.55
N ALA A 58 -13.30 5.06 5.25
CA ALA A 58 -12.22 5.88 4.72
C ALA A 58 -12.55 7.38 4.82
N THR A 59 -11.52 8.16 5.13
CA THR A 59 -11.60 9.62 5.29
C THR A 59 -11.01 10.39 4.11
N ALA A 60 -10.11 9.77 3.36
CA ALA A 60 -9.48 10.39 2.19
C ALA A 60 -8.88 9.35 1.25
N ILE A 61 -8.68 9.76 0.00
CA ILE A 61 -7.81 9.10 -0.97
C ILE A 61 -6.88 10.14 -1.61
N TYR A 62 -5.60 9.80 -1.76
CA TYR A 62 -4.61 10.70 -2.37
C TYR A 62 -3.48 9.94 -3.04
N GLN A 63 -2.82 10.57 -4.01
CA GLN A 63 -1.73 9.94 -4.75
C GLN A 63 -0.54 9.65 -3.83
N TRP A 64 -0.01 8.41 -3.87
CA TRP A 64 1.09 7.99 -3.00
C TRP A 64 2.39 8.73 -3.33
N LEU A 65 2.71 8.82 -4.62
CA LEU A 65 3.89 9.51 -5.15
C LEU A 65 3.44 10.77 -5.89
N PRO A 66 3.32 11.94 -5.21
CA PRO A 66 2.68 13.14 -5.78
C PRO A 66 3.42 13.72 -6.99
N ASN A 67 4.71 13.39 -7.15
CA ASN A 67 5.53 13.86 -8.27
C ASN A 67 5.77 12.80 -9.35
N ALA A 68 5.13 11.62 -9.24
CA ALA A 68 5.26 10.58 -10.25
C ALA A 68 4.66 11.04 -11.57
N ARG A 69 5.47 11.00 -12.63
CA ARG A 69 5.08 11.39 -13.99
C ARG A 69 4.35 10.22 -14.65
N PRO A 70 3.52 10.48 -15.67
CA PRO A 70 2.91 9.41 -16.47
C PRO A 70 3.92 8.50 -17.18
N THR A 71 5.16 8.95 -17.34
CA THR A 71 6.27 8.19 -17.92
C THR A 71 7.03 7.33 -16.92
N ASP A 72 6.82 7.56 -15.62
CA ASP A 72 7.52 6.85 -14.55
C ASP A 72 6.83 5.50 -14.33
N ARG A 73 7.36 4.46 -14.97
CA ARG A 73 6.79 3.12 -14.98
C ARG A 73 7.85 2.04 -15.07
N ASP A 74 7.52 0.86 -14.58
CA ASP A 74 8.20 -0.39 -14.88
C ASP A 74 7.24 -1.29 -15.67
N HIS A 75 7.52 -1.51 -16.95
CA HIS A 75 6.62 -2.18 -17.90
C HIS A 75 5.20 -1.58 -17.87
N ASP A 76 4.22 -2.33 -17.39
CA ASP A 76 2.82 -1.95 -17.30
C ASP A 76 2.42 -1.42 -15.92
N ILE A 77 3.37 -1.25 -14.99
CA ILE A 77 3.14 -0.69 -13.67
C ILE A 77 3.56 0.77 -13.64
N TYR A 78 2.58 1.66 -13.49
CA TYR A 78 2.77 3.12 -13.52
C TYR A 78 2.76 3.70 -12.11
N LEU A 79 3.82 4.44 -11.75
CA LEU A 79 3.98 4.97 -10.40
C LEU A 79 2.93 6.03 -10.04
N ASN A 80 2.36 6.71 -11.03
CA ASN A 80 1.31 7.70 -10.84
C ASN A 80 -0.10 7.11 -10.69
N ARG A 81 -0.24 5.78 -10.66
CA ARG A 81 -1.52 5.08 -10.44
C ARG A 81 -1.67 4.47 -9.05
N TYR A 82 -0.67 4.68 -8.19
CA TYR A 82 -0.74 4.31 -6.78
C TYR A 82 -1.39 5.42 -5.93
N TYR A 83 -2.38 5.04 -5.15
CA TYR A 83 -3.11 5.91 -4.23
C TYR A 83 -3.14 5.30 -2.84
N VAL A 84 -3.13 6.16 -1.84
CA VAL A 84 -3.34 5.78 -0.44
C VAL A 84 -4.78 6.07 -0.09
N ILE A 85 -5.48 5.06 0.43
CA ILE A 85 -6.77 5.22 1.08
C ILE A 85 -6.51 5.33 2.58
N GLN A 86 -6.90 6.45 3.19
CA GLN A 86 -6.71 6.72 4.62
C GLN A 86 -7.99 6.37 5.38
N LEU A 87 -7.89 5.49 6.36
CA LEU A 87 -8.99 5.12 7.23
C LEU A 87 -9.18 6.14 8.36
N SER A 88 -10.39 6.17 8.93
CA SER A 88 -10.72 7.02 10.08
C SER A 88 -9.89 6.70 11.33
N SER A 89 -9.46 5.45 11.49
CA SER A 89 -8.68 4.97 12.61
C SER A 89 -7.93 3.68 12.26
N SER A 90 -7.00 3.25 13.12
CA SER A 90 -6.32 1.96 12.97
C SER A 90 -7.30 0.80 13.07
N ARG A 91 -7.16 -0.17 12.17
CA ARG A 91 -8.00 -1.35 12.03
C ARG A 91 -7.21 -2.62 12.29
N VAL A 92 -7.82 -3.57 13.00
CA VAL A 92 -7.23 -4.90 13.27
C VAL A 92 -7.51 -5.85 12.10
N ASP A 93 -8.61 -5.59 11.40
CA ASP A 93 -9.13 -6.27 10.21
C ASP A 93 -8.53 -5.69 8.90
N ILE A 94 -7.37 -5.03 8.95
CA ILE A 94 -6.80 -4.32 7.79
C ILE A 94 -6.58 -5.23 6.58
N ASP A 95 -6.21 -6.49 6.81
CA ASP A 95 -5.99 -7.47 5.74
C ASP A 95 -7.31 -7.85 5.04
N ASP A 96 -8.42 -7.95 5.78
CA ASP A 96 -9.74 -8.20 5.22
C ASP A 96 -10.19 -7.00 4.36
N LEU A 97 -9.97 -5.78 4.84
CA LEU A 97 -10.27 -4.54 4.08
C LEU A 97 -9.43 -4.43 2.80
N VAL A 98 -8.17 -4.89 2.85
CA VAL A 98 -7.31 -4.98 1.67
C VAL A 98 -7.92 -5.91 0.62
N GLU A 99 -8.41 -7.09 1.03
CA GLU A 99 -9.06 -8.05 0.13
C GLU A 99 -10.39 -7.51 -0.45
N GLU A 100 -11.21 -6.86 0.38
CA GLU A 100 -12.46 -6.23 -0.04
C GLU A 100 -12.22 -5.17 -1.13
N VAL A 101 -11.32 -4.21 -0.88
CA VAL A 101 -10.97 -3.18 -1.88
C VAL A 101 -10.29 -3.77 -3.11
N GLY A 102 -9.48 -4.81 -2.94
CA GLY A 102 -8.82 -5.53 -4.03
C GLY A 102 -9.77 -6.34 -4.92
N SER A 103 -11.02 -6.54 -4.49
CA SER A 103 -12.04 -7.24 -5.28
C SER A 103 -12.76 -6.35 -6.31
N LEU A 104 -12.57 -5.03 -6.25
CA LEU A 104 -13.16 -4.07 -7.19
C LEU A 104 -12.53 -4.18 -8.58
N GLU A 105 -13.34 -4.15 -9.64
CA GLU A 105 -12.83 -4.26 -11.02
C GLU A 105 -11.88 -3.12 -11.40
N SER A 106 -12.05 -1.93 -10.80
CA SER A 106 -11.18 -0.78 -11.03
C SER A 106 -9.83 -0.83 -10.31
N ILE A 107 -9.59 -1.83 -9.45
CA ILE A 107 -8.37 -1.96 -8.64
C ILE A 107 -7.56 -3.16 -9.12
N LEU A 108 -6.32 -2.93 -9.56
CA LEU A 108 -5.42 -4.02 -9.97
C LEU A 108 -4.79 -4.70 -8.75
N THR A 109 -4.42 -3.91 -7.74
CA THR A 109 -3.83 -4.39 -6.49
C THR A 109 -4.28 -3.54 -5.33
N SER A 110 -4.49 -4.18 -4.19
CA SER A 110 -4.69 -3.55 -2.89
C SER A 110 -3.73 -4.24 -1.91
N GLU A 111 -3.02 -3.47 -1.09
CA GLU A 111 -2.05 -4.01 -0.13
C GLU A 111 -1.95 -3.16 1.14
N THR A 112 -1.45 -3.76 2.22
CA THR A 112 -1.07 -3.00 3.42
C THR A 112 0.16 -2.16 3.12
N MET A 113 0.18 -0.91 3.60
CA MET A 113 1.31 -0.03 3.32
C MET A 113 2.48 -0.34 4.27
N PRO A 114 3.67 -0.74 3.79
CA PRO A 114 4.81 -1.03 4.65
C PRO A 114 5.42 0.25 5.25
N ILE A 115 5.95 0.14 6.47
CA ILE A 115 6.71 1.19 7.14
C ILE A 115 8.19 1.05 6.75
N PHE A 116 8.66 1.90 5.85
CA PHE A 116 10.07 1.94 5.45
C PHE A 116 10.92 2.63 6.51
N ARG A 117 11.71 1.85 7.26
CA ARG A 117 12.76 2.37 8.16
C ARG A 117 14.13 2.14 7.52
N PRO A 118 14.71 3.13 6.82
CA PRO A 118 16.05 2.98 6.26
C PRO A 118 17.05 2.78 7.41
N THR A 119 17.69 1.61 7.44
CA THR A 119 18.77 1.29 8.38
C THR A 119 20.15 1.62 7.81
N TYR A 120 20.21 2.03 6.54
CA TYR A 120 21.44 2.38 5.87
C TYR A 120 22.02 3.69 6.40
N ILE A 121 23.25 3.63 6.89
CA ILE A 121 24.08 4.78 7.19
C ILE A 121 25.05 4.94 6.00
N PRO A 122 25.01 6.05 5.26
CA PRO A 122 25.96 6.31 4.19
C PRO A 122 27.40 6.15 4.66
N ASN A 123 28.21 5.46 3.85
CA ASN A 123 29.64 5.31 4.10
C ASN A 123 30.47 6.53 3.67
N ASP A 124 29.82 7.61 3.25
CA ASP A 124 30.44 8.88 2.92
C ASP A 124 30.71 9.69 4.21
N PRO A 125 31.99 9.92 4.58
CA PRO A 125 32.34 10.72 5.76
C PRO A 125 31.82 12.16 5.70
N TYR A 126 31.57 12.69 4.51
CA TYR A 126 31.09 14.05 4.27
C TYR A 126 29.58 14.12 4.04
N TRP A 127 28.83 13.02 4.21
CA TRP A 127 27.38 12.97 4.00
C TRP A 127 26.64 14.12 4.72
N ASN A 128 27.03 14.42 5.96
CA ASN A 128 26.40 15.48 6.78
C ASN A 128 26.89 16.91 6.42
N GLN A 129 27.70 17.08 5.39
CA GLN A 129 28.31 18.36 4.99
C GLN A 129 27.92 18.81 3.57
N GLN A 130 26.93 18.15 2.93
CA GLN A 130 26.51 18.43 1.55
C GLN A 130 25.40 19.49 1.42
N TRP A 131 25.36 20.48 2.30
CA TRP A 131 24.38 21.57 2.30
C TRP A 131 25.00 22.92 1.93
#